data_AF-A0A6N8W4M9-F1
#
_entry.id   AF-A0A6N8W4M9-F1
#
_cell.length_a   1.000
_cell.length_b   1.000
_cell.length_c   1.000
_cell.angle_alpha   90.00
_cell.angle_beta   90.00
_cell.angle_gamma   90.00
#
_symmetry.space_group_name_H-M   'P 1'
#
loop_
_entity.id
_entity.type
_entity.pdbx_description
1 polymer ?
#
loop_
_entity_poly.entity_id
_entity_poly.type
_entity_poly.pdbx_seq_one_letter_code
_entity_poly.pdbx_strand_id
1 'polypeptide(L)'
;MNDRDQRLEGGVRPQADVEQALEADSIAEDEHEQQERVQITQSFRIQSTEGPLPSPEDTKQYEQILPGFADRHVKIVEKEQDNRHENDRRAYELAVLEVRESSKRLVIQRVASLLMLTIIGIFAVLLALIGNQPEIGGGIIIAEVVGIALNSVWSRRPARSGDDNGA
;
A
#
# COMPACT_ATOMS: atom_id res chain seq x y z
N MET A 1 -68.44 2.41 -93.99
CA MET A 1 -68.65 1.81 -92.65
C MET A 1 -67.53 2.32 -91.77
N ASN A 2 -67.74 3.25 -90.83
CA ASN A 2 -68.50 3.11 -89.56
C ASN A 2 -67.98 1.93 -88.73
N ASP A 3 -67.58 2.00 -87.46
CA ASP A 3 -67.81 3.00 -86.41
C ASP A 3 -66.73 2.81 -85.30
N ARG A 4 -66.83 3.67 -84.30
CA ARG A 4 -66.03 3.94 -83.08
C ARG A 4 -65.58 2.74 -82.21
N ASP A 5 -64.66 3.09 -81.28
CA ASP A 5 -64.28 2.45 -79.99
C ASP A 5 -62.87 1.82 -79.98
N GLN A 6 -61.85 2.20 -79.18
CA GLN A 6 -61.77 2.76 -77.83
C GLN A 6 -60.45 3.55 -77.60
N ARG A 7 -60.54 4.60 -76.77
CA ARG A 7 -59.43 5.20 -76.00
C ARG A 7 -59.40 4.58 -74.59
N LEU A 8 -58.22 4.71 -73.94
CA LEU A 8 -57.88 4.51 -72.51
C LEU A 8 -57.62 3.02 -72.17
N GLU A 9 -56.56 2.58 -71.49
CA GLU A 9 -55.89 3.09 -70.27
C GLU A 9 -54.41 2.67 -70.19
N GLY A 10 -53.62 3.38 -69.36
CA GLY A 10 -52.21 3.11 -69.09
C GLY A 10 -51.96 1.94 -68.12
N GLY A 11 -50.69 1.54 -68.02
CA GLY A 11 -50.25 0.54 -67.05
C GLY A 11 -48.73 0.29 -67.01
N VAL A 12 -48.04 1.03 -66.14
CA VAL A 12 -47.03 0.55 -65.17
C VAL A 12 -45.79 -0.22 -65.70
N ARG A 13 -44.60 0.42 -65.67
CA ARG A 13 -43.33 -0.25 -65.33
C ARG A 13 -42.50 0.56 -64.31
N PRO A 14 -42.71 0.40 -63.00
CA PRO A 14 -41.85 0.96 -61.96
C PRO A 14 -41.29 -0.19 -61.10
N GLN A 15 -40.15 -0.75 -61.48
CA GLN A 15 -39.40 -1.60 -60.55
C GLN A 15 -37.88 -1.39 -60.65
N ALA A 16 -37.33 -1.07 -61.83
CA ALA A 16 -35.88 -0.87 -61.97
C ALA A 16 -35.36 0.45 -61.34
N ASP A 17 -36.14 1.52 -61.40
CA ASP A 17 -35.67 2.85 -60.98
C ASP A 17 -35.80 3.09 -59.46
N VAL A 18 -36.59 2.26 -58.75
CA VAL A 18 -36.87 2.44 -57.31
C VAL A 18 -35.80 1.74 -56.46
N GLU A 19 -35.32 0.57 -56.89
CA GLU A 19 -34.29 -0.20 -56.18
C GLU A 19 -32.94 0.50 -56.27
N GLN A 20 -32.61 1.07 -57.43
CA GLN A 20 -31.36 1.82 -57.64
C GLN A 20 -31.33 3.17 -56.90
N ALA A 21 -32.49 3.79 -56.68
CA ALA A 21 -32.60 5.01 -55.86
C ALA A 21 -32.50 4.69 -54.35
N LEU A 22 -33.01 3.55 -53.90
CA LEU A 22 -32.93 3.09 -52.50
C LEU A 22 -31.52 2.63 -52.09
N GLU A 23 -30.76 2.05 -53.01
CA GLU A 23 -29.35 1.68 -52.77
C GLU A 23 -28.41 2.90 -52.72
N ALA A 24 -28.67 3.92 -53.55
CA ALA A 24 -27.85 5.14 -53.55
C ALA A 24 -28.05 6.01 -52.29
N ASP A 25 -29.26 6.03 -51.74
CA ASP A 25 -29.59 6.79 -50.51
C ASP A 25 -28.98 6.14 -49.27
N SER A 26 -29.00 4.80 -49.20
CA SER A 26 -28.42 4.06 -48.05
C SER A 26 -26.89 4.12 -47.99
N ILE A 27 -26.20 4.23 -49.13
CA ILE A 27 -24.73 4.42 -49.19
C ILE A 27 -24.35 5.85 -48.80
N ALA A 28 -25.17 6.85 -49.13
CA ALA A 28 -24.91 8.26 -48.78
C ALA A 28 -25.12 8.55 -47.29
N GLU A 29 -26.11 7.91 -46.64
CA GLU A 29 -26.33 8.03 -45.19
C GLU A 29 -25.18 7.41 -44.37
N ASP A 30 -24.62 6.27 -44.81
CA ASP A 30 -23.49 5.60 -44.15
C ASP A 30 -22.17 6.39 -44.23
N GLU A 31 -21.92 7.12 -45.32
CA GLU A 31 -20.71 7.95 -45.47
C GLU A 31 -20.74 9.21 -44.60
N HIS A 32 -21.94 9.80 -44.42
CA HIS A 32 -22.14 10.97 -43.57
C HIS A 32 -22.02 10.66 -42.07
N GLU A 33 -22.46 9.47 -41.62
CA GLU A 33 -22.24 9.01 -40.24
C GLU A 33 -20.78 8.62 -39.95
N GLN A 34 -20.03 8.14 -40.96
CA GLN A 34 -18.62 7.81 -40.79
C GLN A 34 -17.71 9.05 -40.75
N GLN A 35 -18.03 10.11 -41.49
CA GLN A 35 -17.23 11.35 -41.49
C GLN A 35 -17.37 12.18 -40.21
N GLU A 36 -18.45 12.03 -39.43
CA GLU A 36 -18.60 12.77 -38.16
C GLU A 36 -17.77 12.15 -37.01
N ARG A 37 -17.21 10.96 -37.21
CA ARG A 37 -16.30 10.28 -36.27
C ARG A 37 -14.84 10.69 -36.43
N VAL A 38 -14.56 11.89 -36.95
CA VAL A 38 -13.21 12.47 -36.90
C VAL A 38 -12.85 12.74 -35.45
N GLN A 39 -12.05 11.80 -34.94
CA GLN A 39 -11.48 11.73 -33.61
C GLN A 39 -10.91 13.07 -33.14
N ILE A 40 -11.60 13.74 -32.22
CA ILE A 40 -10.97 14.72 -31.34
C ILE A 40 -10.21 13.95 -30.25
N THR A 41 -9.08 13.36 -30.62
CA THR A 41 -8.09 12.89 -29.65
C THR A 41 -7.13 14.03 -29.37
N GLN A 42 -7.56 14.99 -28.53
CA GLN A 42 -6.64 15.98 -27.98
C GLN A 42 -5.65 15.24 -27.07
N SER A 43 -4.40 15.11 -27.50
CA SER A 43 -3.33 14.59 -26.66
C SER A 43 -3.02 15.60 -25.55
N PHE A 44 -3.47 15.34 -24.33
CA PHE A 44 -2.99 16.05 -23.14
C PHE A 44 -1.52 15.67 -22.90
N ARG A 45 -0.60 16.62 -23.08
CA ARG A 45 0.80 16.44 -22.69
C ARG A 45 0.91 16.76 -21.20
N ILE A 46 0.86 15.72 -20.36
CA ILE A 46 1.11 15.87 -18.93
C ILE A 46 2.63 16.04 -18.75
N GLN A 47 3.08 17.26 -18.46
CA GLN A 47 4.42 17.49 -17.92
C GLN A 47 4.39 17.18 -16.43
N SER A 48 4.77 15.96 -16.07
CA SER A 48 4.98 15.60 -14.66
C SER A 48 6.25 16.28 -14.20
N THR A 49 6.12 17.21 -13.25
CA THR A 49 7.28 17.76 -12.54
C THR A 49 7.50 16.91 -11.30
N GLU A 50 8.62 16.20 -11.24
CA GLU A 50 9.03 15.45 -10.05
C GLU A 50 9.86 16.35 -9.15
N GLY A 51 9.32 16.66 -7.97
CA GLY A 51 10.01 17.46 -6.98
C GLY A 51 9.05 18.36 -6.21
N PRO A 52 9.51 18.94 -5.10
CA PRO A 52 8.69 19.79 -4.25
C PRO A 52 8.44 21.17 -4.87
N LEU A 53 9.08 21.49 -5.99
CA LEU A 53 8.96 22.78 -6.68
C LEU A 53 8.29 22.61 -8.05
N PRO A 54 7.43 23.57 -8.44
CA PRO A 54 6.86 23.62 -9.78
C PRO A 54 7.95 23.81 -10.84
N SER A 55 7.61 23.54 -12.10
CA SER A 55 8.56 23.77 -13.18
C SER A 55 8.95 25.26 -13.25
N PRO A 56 10.14 25.60 -13.76
CA PRO A 56 10.55 26.99 -13.90
C PRO A 56 9.58 27.81 -14.76
N GLU A 57 9.02 27.19 -15.80
CA GLU A 57 8.06 27.82 -16.70
C GLU A 57 6.74 28.12 -15.98
N ASP A 58 6.23 27.19 -15.19
CA ASP A 58 5.00 27.38 -14.39
C ASP A 58 5.23 28.42 -13.29
N THR A 59 6.39 28.38 -12.62
CA THR A 59 6.76 29.35 -11.58
C THR A 59 6.73 30.77 -12.14
N LYS A 60 7.25 30.96 -13.36
CA LYS A 60 7.24 32.26 -14.05
C LYS A 60 5.82 32.72 -14.39
N GLN A 61 4.94 31.81 -14.81
CA GLN A 61 3.53 32.13 -15.07
C GLN A 61 2.80 32.52 -13.78
N TYR A 62 2.99 31.77 -12.70
CA TYR A 62 2.40 32.09 -11.40
C TYR A 62 2.90 33.40 -10.83
N GLU A 63 4.18 33.73 -10.99
CA GLU A 63 4.76 35.01 -10.57
C GLU A 63 4.15 36.21 -11.32
N GLN A 64 3.80 36.04 -12.60
CA GLN A 64 3.11 37.08 -13.38
C GLN A 64 1.66 37.30 -12.91
N ILE A 65 0.99 36.24 -12.46
CA ILE A 65 -0.40 36.32 -11.95
C ILE A 65 -0.41 36.86 -10.51
N LEU A 66 0.54 36.40 -9.69
CA LEU A 66 0.68 36.76 -8.28
C LEU A 66 2.16 37.05 -7.98
N PRO A 67 2.58 38.33 -8.03
CA PRO A 67 3.93 38.71 -7.65
C PRO A 67 4.27 38.29 -6.21
N GLY A 68 5.45 37.72 -6.03
CA GLY A 68 5.92 37.12 -4.77
C GLY A 68 5.47 35.67 -4.55
N PHE A 69 4.87 35.02 -5.56
CA PHE A 69 4.51 33.61 -5.48
C PHE A 69 5.73 32.73 -5.26
N ALA A 70 6.79 32.93 -6.04
CA ALA A 70 7.98 32.08 -5.99
C ALA A 70 8.62 32.05 -4.60
N ASP A 71 8.86 33.23 -4.01
CA ASP A 71 9.44 33.38 -2.66
C ASP A 71 8.55 32.73 -1.59
N ARG A 72 7.24 32.95 -1.66
CA ARG A 72 6.28 32.35 -0.71
C ARG A 72 6.25 30.83 -0.85
N HIS A 73 6.28 30.31 -2.07
CA HIS A 73 6.21 28.89 -2.33
C HIS A 73 7.49 28.18 -1.86
N VAL A 74 8.66 28.75 -2.15
CA VAL A 74 9.94 28.24 -1.62
C VAL A 74 9.92 28.16 -0.09
N LYS A 75 9.46 29.22 0.60
CA LYS A 75 9.32 29.21 2.07
C LYS A 75 8.37 28.13 2.59
N ILE A 76 7.28 27.85 1.87
CA ILE A 76 6.35 26.77 2.23
C ILE A 76 7.04 25.41 2.08
N VAL A 77 7.77 25.21 0.98
CA VAL A 77 8.50 23.98 0.69
C VAL A 77 9.61 23.74 1.71
N GLU A 78 10.41 24.76 2.02
CA GLU A 78 11.47 24.69 3.05
C GLU A 78 10.88 24.33 4.41
N LYS A 79 9.79 24.99 4.80
CA LYS A 79 9.11 24.70 6.07
C LYS A 79 8.57 23.27 6.13
N GLU A 80 7.99 22.77 5.04
CA GLU A 80 7.51 21.39 4.95
C GLU A 80 8.68 20.40 5.02
N GLN A 81 9.80 20.70 4.36
CA GLN A 81 11.01 19.88 4.41
C GLN A 81 11.59 19.83 5.83
N ASP A 82 11.67 20.97 6.53
CA ASP A 82 12.11 21.03 7.92
C ASP A 82 11.18 20.21 8.84
N ASN A 83 9.87 20.31 8.64
CA ASN A 83 8.90 19.52 9.38
C ASN A 83 9.05 18.01 9.13
N ARG A 84 9.33 17.61 7.89
CA ARG A 84 9.64 16.20 7.55
C ARG A 84 10.92 15.74 8.23
N HIS A 85 12.01 16.50 8.14
CA HIS A 85 13.26 16.16 8.81
C HIS A 85 13.10 16.04 10.33
N GLU A 86 12.31 16.92 10.95
CA GLU A 86 12.03 16.85 12.37
C GLU A 86 11.22 15.58 12.73
N ASN A 87 10.21 15.23 11.92
CA ASN A 87 9.43 14.02 12.12
C ASN A 87 10.29 12.76 11.92
N ASP A 88 11.15 12.73 10.90
CA ASP A 88 12.07 11.62 10.64
C ASP A 88 13.08 11.47 11.78
N ARG A 89 13.61 12.59 12.29
CA ARG A 89 14.49 12.61 13.47
C ARG A 89 13.81 12.03 14.70
N ARG A 90 12.57 12.45 14.99
CA ARG A 90 11.79 11.91 16.12
C ARG A 90 11.49 10.44 15.95
N ALA A 91 11.10 10.00 14.75
CA ALA A 91 10.85 8.60 14.46
C ALA A 91 12.11 7.75 14.68
N TYR A 92 13.26 8.25 14.24
CA TYR A 92 14.55 7.60 14.47
C TYR A 92 14.92 7.54 15.97
N GLU A 93 14.75 8.64 16.71
CA GLU A 93 15.00 8.68 18.15
C GLU A 93 14.13 7.67 18.90
N LEU A 94 12.84 7.58 18.56
CA LEU A 94 11.92 6.60 19.14
C LEU A 94 12.34 5.16 18.81
N ALA A 95 12.72 4.88 17.57
CA ALA A 95 13.20 3.56 17.17
C ALA A 95 14.47 3.15 17.94
N VAL A 96 15.41 4.08 18.14
CA VAL A 96 16.63 3.84 18.93
C VAL A 96 16.29 3.56 20.40
N LEU A 97 15.34 4.30 20.98
CA LEU A 97 14.87 4.07 22.35
C LEU A 97 14.22 2.69 22.48
N GLU A 98 13.38 2.28 21.53
CA GLU A 98 12.73 0.97 21.54
C GLU A 98 13.74 -0.19 21.47
N VAL A 99 14.74 -0.09 20.59
CA VAL A 99 15.84 -1.09 20.52
C VAL A 99 16.62 -1.16 21.84
N ARG A 100 16.86 0.00 22.46
CA ARG A 100 17.58 0.08 23.73
C ARG A 100 16.76 -0.48 24.88
N GLU A 101 15.45 -0.25 24.92
CA GLU A 101 14.57 -0.77 25.97
C GLU A 101 14.28 -2.26 25.83
N SER A 102 14.03 -2.74 24.61
CA SER A 102 13.84 -4.16 24.32
C SER A 102 15.07 -4.99 24.71
N SER A 103 16.28 -4.48 24.42
CA SER A 103 17.54 -5.10 24.83
C SER A 103 17.71 -5.11 26.36
N LYS A 104 17.36 -4.01 27.04
CA LYS A 104 17.41 -3.92 28.50
C LYS A 104 16.43 -4.88 29.18
N ARG A 105 15.22 -5.06 28.64
CA ARG A 105 14.19 -5.93 29.22
C ARG A 105 14.69 -7.37 29.36
N LEU A 106 15.31 -7.92 28.32
CA LEU A 106 15.88 -9.27 28.36
C LEU A 106 17.05 -9.39 29.34
N VAL A 107 17.94 -8.39 29.39
CA VAL A 107 19.06 -8.38 30.34
C VAL A 107 18.56 -8.29 31.78
N ILE A 108 17.63 -7.39 32.07
CA ILE A 108 17.03 -7.22 33.41
C ILE A 108 16.32 -8.52 33.82
N GLN A 109 15.54 -9.13 32.93
CA GLN A 109 14.86 -10.39 33.21
C GLN A 109 15.84 -11.52 33.54
N ARG A 110 16.96 -11.63 32.80
CA ARG A 110 18.01 -12.63 33.05
C ARG A 110 18.73 -12.39 34.38
N VAL A 111 19.07 -11.14 34.69
CA VAL A 111 19.71 -10.80 35.97
C VAL A 111 18.77 -11.09 37.14
N ALA A 112 17.49 -10.69 37.03
CA ALA A 112 16.49 -10.94 38.06
C ALA A 112 16.24 -12.44 38.29
N SER A 113 16.17 -13.25 37.22
CA SER A 113 15.98 -14.69 37.36
C SER A 113 17.18 -15.38 38.02
N LEU A 114 18.42 -14.98 37.69
CA LEU A 114 19.62 -15.49 38.35
C LEU A 114 19.64 -15.11 39.83
N LEU A 115 19.32 -13.88 40.19
CA LEU A 115 19.24 -13.45 41.59
C LEU A 115 18.19 -14.26 42.36
N MET A 116 17.01 -14.48 41.79
CA MET A 116 15.97 -15.28 42.43
C MET A 116 16.43 -16.73 42.70
N LEU A 117 17.06 -17.38 41.72
CA LEU A 117 17.62 -18.73 41.88
C LEU A 117 18.69 -18.77 42.99
N THR A 118 19.56 -17.75 43.06
CA THR A 118 20.56 -17.72 44.15
C THR A 118 19.92 -17.62 45.54
N ILE A 119 18.83 -16.86 45.68
CA ILE A 119 18.12 -16.73 46.96
C ILE A 119 17.46 -18.05 47.34
N ILE A 120 16.78 -18.72 46.39
CA ILE A 120 16.14 -20.02 46.62
C ILE A 120 17.19 -21.08 46.96
N GLY A 121 18.32 -21.13 46.25
CA GLY A 121 19.42 -22.04 46.54
C GLY A 121 20.02 -21.83 47.93
N ILE A 122 20.27 -20.57 48.34
CA ILE A 122 20.73 -20.26 49.70
C ILE A 122 19.69 -20.72 50.74
N PHE A 123 18.41 -20.47 50.49
CA PHE A 123 17.33 -20.89 51.39
C PHE A 123 17.27 -22.43 51.53
N ALA A 124 17.45 -23.17 50.44
CA ALA A 124 17.50 -24.62 50.45
C ALA A 124 18.69 -25.16 51.29
N VAL A 125 19.86 -24.54 51.17
CA VAL A 125 21.03 -24.89 51.99
C VAL A 125 20.80 -24.58 53.47
N LEU A 126 20.16 -23.45 53.80
CA LEU A 126 19.82 -23.11 55.18
C LEU A 126 18.85 -24.13 55.81
N LEU A 127 17.83 -24.57 55.06
CA LEU A 127 16.93 -25.64 55.54
C LEU A 127 17.65 -26.97 55.77
N ALA A 128 18.58 -27.32 54.88
CA ALA A 128 19.33 -28.57 54.99
C ALA A 128 20.30 -28.57 56.20
N LEU A 129 21.02 -27.47 56.42
CA LEU A 129 22.08 -27.40 57.43
C LEU A 129 21.60 -26.92 58.80
N ILE A 130 20.79 -25.85 58.83
CA ILE A 130 20.34 -25.22 60.08
C ILE A 130 18.97 -25.74 60.50
N GLY A 131 18.06 -25.91 59.52
CA GLY A 131 16.73 -26.47 59.77
C GLY A 131 16.74 -27.97 60.10
N ASN A 132 17.87 -28.65 59.92
CA ASN A 132 18.00 -30.12 60.05
C ASN A 132 16.96 -30.89 59.22
N GLN A 133 16.54 -30.32 58.08
CA GLN A 133 15.63 -30.92 57.11
C GLN A 133 16.35 -31.15 55.77
N PRO A 134 17.34 -32.06 55.71
CA PRO A 134 18.14 -32.28 54.51
C PRO A 134 17.32 -32.84 53.35
N GLU A 135 16.26 -33.60 53.62
CA GLU A 135 15.36 -34.14 52.57
C GLU A 135 14.66 -33.02 51.80
N ILE A 136 14.18 -31.99 52.51
CA ILE A 136 13.48 -30.86 51.90
C ILE A 136 14.46 -29.95 51.17
N GLY A 137 15.58 -29.58 51.80
CA GLY A 137 16.61 -28.75 51.16
C GLY A 137 17.23 -29.42 49.93
N GLY A 138 17.53 -30.71 50.00
CA GLY A 138 18.03 -31.50 48.86
C GLY A 138 17.00 -31.60 47.73
N GLY A 139 15.72 -31.78 48.06
CA GLY A 139 14.63 -31.81 47.08
C GLY A 139 14.51 -30.52 46.26
N ILE A 140 14.67 -29.36 46.91
CA ILE A 140 14.62 -28.05 46.23
C ILE A 140 15.80 -27.89 45.25
N ILE A 141 17.02 -28.25 45.66
CA ILE A 141 18.20 -28.18 44.79
C ILE A 141 18.05 -29.08 43.56
N ILE A 142 17.55 -30.31 43.75
CA ILE A 142 17.30 -31.24 42.64
C ILE A 142 16.25 -30.66 41.69
N ALA A 143 15.16 -30.09 42.22
CA ALA A 143 14.12 -29.48 41.42
C ALA A 143 14.63 -28.29 40.58
N GLU A 144 15.53 -27.46 41.12
CA GLU A 144 16.17 -26.37 40.37
C GLU A 144 17.01 -26.89 39.19
N VAL A 145 17.87 -27.88 39.43
CA VAL A 145 18.73 -28.47 38.39
C VAL A 145 17.88 -29.10 37.28
N VAL A 146 16.84 -29.85 37.64
CA VAL A 146 15.91 -30.45 36.69
C VAL A 146 15.16 -29.37 35.91
N GLY A 147 14.69 -28.32 36.58
CA GLY A 147 14.00 -27.19 35.94
C GLY A 147 14.86 -26.50 34.88
N ILE A 148 16.15 -26.26 35.18
CA ILE A 148 17.11 -25.69 34.23
C ILE A 148 17.32 -26.62 33.03
N ALA A 149 17.48 -27.93 33.28
CA ALA A 149 17.66 -28.92 32.22
C ALA A 149 16.43 -28.99 31.29
N LEU A 150 15.22 -29.04 31.85
CA LEU A 150 13.97 -29.08 31.08
C LEU A 150 13.78 -27.79 30.26
N ASN A 151 14.05 -26.63 30.84
CA ASN A 151 13.98 -25.35 30.13
C ASN A 151 14.98 -25.30 28.95
N SER A 152 16.18 -25.82 29.13
CA SER A 152 17.19 -25.90 28.04
C SER A 152 16.73 -26.79 26.88
N VAL A 153 16.06 -27.90 27.19
CA VAL A 153 15.52 -28.81 26.16
C VAL A 153 14.34 -28.18 25.42
N TRP A 154 13.42 -27.51 26.14
CA TRP A 154 12.25 -26.89 25.53
C TRP A 154 12.60 -25.67 24.68
N SER A 155 13.57 -24.87 25.13
CA SER A 155 14.08 -23.70 24.38
C SER A 155 14.80 -24.06 23.08
N ARG A 156 15.18 -25.33 22.86
CA ARG A 156 15.84 -25.79 21.62
C ARG A 156 14.86 -26.21 20.52
N ARG A 157 13.56 -26.19 20.77
CA ARG A 157 12.57 -26.47 19.72
C ARG A 157 12.47 -25.23 18.84
N PRO A 158 12.88 -25.28 17.55
CA PRO A 158 12.71 -24.15 16.66
C PRO A 158 11.22 -23.83 16.60
N ALA A 159 10.88 -22.56 16.81
CA ALA A 159 9.53 -22.07 16.57
C ALA A 159 9.18 -22.42 15.11
N ARG A 160 8.16 -23.23 14.89
CA ARG A 160 7.60 -23.41 13.55
C ARG A 160 7.10 -22.04 13.12
N SER A 161 7.78 -21.43 12.16
CA SER A 161 7.30 -20.25 11.44
C SER A 161 6.07 -20.69 10.64
N GLY A 162 4.89 -20.56 11.26
CA GLY A 162 3.63 -20.56 10.53
C GLY A 162 3.48 -19.19 9.91
N ASP A 163 4.09 -19.01 8.74
CA ASP A 163 3.79 -17.91 7.83
C ASP A 163 3.24 -18.55 6.55
N ASP A 164 2.02 -19.07 6.65
CA ASP A 164 1.17 -19.37 5.49
C ASP A 164 0.61 -18.02 5.00
N ASN A 165 1.47 -17.25 4.32
CA ASN A 165 1.01 -16.25 3.36
C ASN A 165 0.97 -16.93 1.99
N GLY A 166 -0.24 -17.34 1.56
CA GLY A 166 -0.43 -17.85 0.20
C GLY A 166 -1.78 -18.54 -0.04
N ALA A 167 -2.88 -17.80 -0.01
CA ALA A 167 -4.04 -17.93 -0.92
C ALA A 167 -5.10 -16.88 -0.58
#